data_AF-A0A0F6MRW4-F1
#
_entry.id   AF-A0A0F6MRW4-F1
#
_cell.length_a   1.000
_cell.length_b   1.000
_cell.length_c   1.000
_cell.angle_alpha   90.00
_cell.angle_beta   90.00
_cell.angle_gamma   90.00
#
_symmetry.space_group_name_H-M   'P 1'
#
loop_
_entity.id
_entity.type
_entity.pdbx_description
1 polymer ?
#
loop_
_entity_poly.entity_id
_entity_poly.type
_entity_poly.pdbx_seq_one_letter_code
_entity_poly.pdbx_strand_id
1 'polypeptide(L)'
;MKRRFFFFVILCFFIFSGQVFPYFVEYKEQYYKLYHIHYEQAPDDIVENIYWLERAINADFCNPLHALGKITTKKEWEKYRYMFMMHLNLKMVEQHLRLGSKYDKQAAYFYNYPWKEQNIESLSKAEEFYEAALVYWHEAKLWAEKANMREFQFLFLDSLPFWENERARIASGDLNYERTIKRELLRLQKVREDFMNMDDSTY
;
A
#
# COMPACT_ATOMS: atom_id res chain seq x y z
N MET A 1 -12.68 -17.91 57.48
CA MET A 1 -13.40 -18.36 56.26
C MET A 1 -13.21 -17.45 55.05
N LYS A 2 -13.34 -16.12 55.15
CA LYS A 2 -13.25 -15.19 54.00
C LYS A 2 -11.97 -15.29 53.15
N ARG A 3 -10.80 -15.53 53.77
CA ARG A 3 -9.49 -15.60 53.09
C ARG A 3 -9.29 -16.86 52.24
N ARG A 4 -9.91 -17.99 52.62
CA ARG A 4 -9.86 -19.26 51.84
C ARG A 4 -10.79 -19.22 50.63
N PHE A 5 -11.94 -18.54 50.76
CA PHE A 5 -12.87 -18.32 49.65
C PHE A 5 -12.26 -17.41 48.59
N PHE A 6 -11.53 -16.36 49.00
CA PHE A 6 -10.83 -15.47 48.07
C PHE A 6 -9.72 -16.20 47.28
N PHE A 7 -8.97 -17.10 47.94
CA PHE A 7 -7.98 -17.95 47.28
C PHE A 7 -8.63 -18.91 46.26
N PHE A 8 -9.79 -19.48 46.57
CA PHE A 8 -10.52 -20.36 45.66
C PHE A 8 -11.04 -19.62 44.42
N VAL A 9 -11.54 -18.38 44.59
CA VAL A 9 -12.02 -17.54 43.48
C VAL A 9 -10.88 -17.15 42.54
N ILE A 10 -9.70 -16.81 43.08
CA ILE A 10 -8.51 -16.51 42.27
C ILE A 10 -8.04 -17.75 41.51
N LEU A 11 -8.04 -18.92 42.16
CA LEU A 11 -7.63 -20.18 41.51
C LEU A 11 -8.57 -20.56 40.36
N CYS A 12 -9.88 -20.37 40.53
CA CYS A 12 -10.86 -20.59 39.45
C CYS A 12 -10.68 -19.62 38.27
N PHE A 13 -10.20 -18.40 38.52
CA PHE A 13 -9.92 -17.41 37.46
C PHE A 13 -8.74 -17.83 36.57
N PHE A 14 -7.71 -18.47 37.13
CA PHE A 14 -6.56 -18.99 36.37
C PHE A 14 -6.87 -20.30 35.61
N ILE A 15 -7.85 -21.09 36.04
CA ILE A 15 -8.25 -22.32 35.34
C ILE A 15 -9.13 -22.00 34.11
N PHE A 16 -9.80 -20.83 34.11
CA PHE A 16 -10.65 -20.36 33.01
C PHE A 16 -9.93 -19.48 31.98
N SER A 17 -8.61 -19.28 32.08
CA SER A 17 -7.85 -18.67 30.99
C SER A 17 -7.77 -19.67 29.84
N GLY A 18 -8.73 -19.61 28.92
CA GLY A 18 -8.73 -20.41 27.70
C GLY A 18 -7.41 -20.26 26.95
N GLN A 19 -6.97 -21.34 26.31
CA GLN A 19 -5.79 -21.30 25.46
C GLN A 19 -6.04 -20.34 24.29
N VAL A 20 -5.48 -19.14 24.38
CA VAL A 20 -5.43 -18.21 23.27
C VAL A 20 -4.30 -18.70 22.36
N PHE A 21 -4.64 -19.46 21.32
CA PHE A 21 -3.66 -19.80 20.30
C PHE A 21 -3.25 -18.52 19.59
N PRO A 22 -1.96 -18.18 19.51
CA PRO A 22 -1.51 -17.05 18.71
C PRO A 22 -1.92 -17.31 17.26
N TYR A 23 -2.70 -16.40 16.69
CA TYR A 23 -3.08 -16.46 15.28
C TYR A 23 -1.85 -16.07 14.45
N PHE A 24 -1.22 -17.06 13.80
CA PHE A 24 -0.10 -16.80 12.91
C PHE A 24 -0.62 -16.20 11.60
N VAL A 25 0.02 -15.11 11.17
CA VAL A 25 -0.26 -14.41 9.92
C VAL A 25 0.64 -15.01 8.84
N GLU A 26 0.05 -15.76 7.93
CA GLU A 26 0.76 -16.56 6.93
C GLU A 26 0.35 -16.19 5.49
N TYR A 27 -0.91 -15.85 5.29
CA TYR A 27 -1.50 -15.68 3.96
C TYR A 27 -1.61 -14.22 3.53
N LYS A 28 -1.62 -13.98 2.21
CA LYS A 28 -1.75 -12.65 1.61
C LYS A 28 -2.94 -11.87 2.17
N GLU A 29 -4.10 -12.52 2.26
CA GLU A 29 -5.33 -11.92 2.77
C GLU A 29 -5.25 -11.51 4.23
N GLN A 30 -4.50 -12.26 5.05
CA GLN A 30 -4.34 -11.94 6.45
C GLN A 30 -3.41 -10.74 6.62
N TYR A 31 -2.28 -10.70 5.91
CA TYR A 31 -1.39 -9.54 5.89
C TYR A 31 -2.09 -8.29 5.35
N TYR A 32 -2.88 -8.41 4.28
CA TYR A 32 -3.66 -7.30 3.74
C TYR A 32 -4.67 -6.73 4.73
N LYS A 33 -5.24 -7.55 5.63
CA LYS A 33 -6.14 -7.03 6.69
C LYS A 33 -5.42 -6.22 7.76
N LEU A 34 -4.09 -6.36 7.90
CA LEU A 34 -3.28 -5.55 8.81
C LEU A 34 -2.94 -4.19 8.20
N TYR A 35 -2.95 -4.07 6.87
CA TYR A 35 -2.91 -2.78 6.22
C TYR A 35 -4.17 -1.97 6.55
N HIS A 36 -3.96 -0.73 6.99
CA HIS A 36 -5.05 0.15 7.41
C HIS A 36 -4.77 1.59 6.99
N ILE A 37 -5.80 2.27 6.50
CA ILE A 37 -5.78 3.72 6.34
C ILE A 37 -6.83 4.28 7.29
N HIS A 38 -6.38 4.96 8.34
CA HIS A 38 -7.26 5.74 9.21
C HIS A 38 -7.74 7.01 8.49
N TYR A 39 -8.96 7.45 8.82
CA TYR A 39 -9.49 8.72 8.30
C TYR A 39 -8.64 9.91 8.78
N GLU A 40 -8.30 9.92 10.07
CA GLU A 40 -7.24 10.77 10.61
C GLU A 40 -5.90 10.07 10.43
N GLN A 41 -5.08 10.57 9.51
CA GLN A 41 -3.78 9.96 9.15
C GLN A 41 -2.64 10.36 10.10
N ALA A 42 -2.97 10.60 11.37
CA ALA A 42 -2.03 11.01 12.41
C ALA A 42 -2.18 10.08 13.64
N PRO A 43 -1.10 9.41 14.09
CA PRO A 43 0.22 9.33 13.46
C PRO A 43 0.17 8.64 12.08
N ASP A 44 1.22 8.81 11.29
CA ASP A 44 1.21 8.34 9.90
C ASP A 44 1.84 6.96 9.75
N ASP A 45 1.03 5.98 9.40
CA ASP A 45 1.40 4.56 9.39
C ASP A 45 1.95 4.09 8.03
N ILE A 46 2.47 4.99 7.17
CA ILE A 46 2.85 4.61 5.80
C ILE A 46 3.92 3.52 5.77
N VAL A 47 4.96 3.63 6.59
CA VAL A 47 6.08 2.66 6.60
C VAL A 47 5.59 1.29 7.09
N GLU A 48 4.73 1.28 8.11
CA GLU A 48 4.09 0.06 8.59
C GLU A 48 3.16 -0.55 7.52
N ASN A 49 2.38 0.28 6.84
CA ASN A 49 1.53 -0.16 5.74
C ASN A 49 2.33 -0.76 4.58
N ILE A 50 3.45 -0.13 4.19
CA ILE A 50 4.37 -0.69 3.20
C ILE A 50 4.87 -2.05 3.67
N TYR A 51 5.31 -2.15 4.92
CA TYR A 51 5.75 -3.42 5.49
C TYR A 51 4.66 -4.50 5.39
N TRP A 52 3.43 -4.24 5.81
CA TRP A 52 2.35 -5.23 5.74
C TRP A 52 1.98 -5.60 4.31
N LEU A 53 1.96 -4.64 3.39
CA LEU A 53 1.69 -4.88 1.97
C LEU A 53 2.82 -5.70 1.31
N GLU A 54 4.08 -5.44 1.61
CA GLU A 54 5.21 -6.25 1.14
C GLU A 54 5.13 -7.68 1.65
N ARG A 55 4.78 -7.87 2.93
CA ARG A 55 4.51 -9.20 3.49
C ARG A 55 3.38 -9.89 2.75
N ALA A 56 2.29 -9.19 2.42
CA ALA A 56 1.19 -9.73 1.63
C ALA A 56 1.60 -10.11 0.21
N ILE A 57 2.39 -9.27 -0.47
CA ILE A 57 2.89 -9.53 -1.84
C ILE A 57 3.75 -10.80 -1.88
N ASN A 58 4.51 -11.09 -0.82
CA ASN A 58 5.42 -12.23 -0.75
C ASN A 58 4.81 -13.51 -0.13
N ALA A 59 3.68 -13.42 0.56
CA ALA A 59 3.01 -14.56 1.20
C ALA A 59 2.30 -15.48 0.20
N ASP A 60 1.85 -16.66 0.64
CA ASP A 60 0.97 -17.53 -0.15
C ASP A 60 -0.49 -17.09 -0.04
N PHE A 61 -1.31 -17.41 -1.05
CA PHE A 61 -2.76 -17.19 -0.99
C PHE A 61 -3.39 -18.16 0.01
N CYS A 62 -4.40 -17.70 0.75
CA CYS A 62 -5.20 -18.58 1.60
C CYS A 62 -6.03 -19.56 0.76
N ASN A 63 -6.67 -20.54 1.42
CA ASN A 63 -7.67 -21.39 0.79
C ASN A 63 -8.83 -20.51 0.24
N PRO A 64 -9.40 -20.80 -0.95
CA PRO A 64 -10.52 -20.03 -1.51
C PRO A 64 -11.72 -19.83 -0.55
N LEU A 65 -11.93 -20.74 0.40
CA LEU A 65 -12.94 -20.61 1.47
C LEU A 65 -12.74 -19.36 2.34
N HIS A 66 -11.51 -18.87 2.45
CA HIS A 66 -11.09 -17.74 3.28
C HIS A 66 -10.74 -16.48 2.46
N ALA A 67 -11.00 -16.51 1.16
CA ALA A 67 -10.82 -15.35 0.27
C ALA A 67 -11.65 -14.14 0.75
N LEU A 68 -11.27 -12.93 0.34
CA LEU A 68 -12.00 -11.71 0.70
C LEU A 68 -13.35 -11.57 -0.02
N GLY A 69 -13.63 -12.44 -0.98
CA GLY A 69 -14.88 -12.51 -1.72
C GLY A 69 -15.37 -13.94 -1.84
N LYS A 70 -16.62 -14.11 -2.26
CA LYS A 70 -17.20 -15.44 -2.51
C LYS A 70 -16.58 -16.03 -3.77
N ILE A 71 -15.96 -17.20 -3.63
CA ILE A 71 -15.35 -17.96 -4.73
C ILE A 71 -16.03 -19.33 -4.82
N THR A 72 -16.57 -19.66 -5.98
CA THR A 72 -17.32 -20.89 -6.25
C THR A 72 -16.68 -21.74 -7.33
N THR A 73 -15.92 -21.14 -8.24
CA THR A 73 -15.26 -21.85 -9.34
C THR A 73 -13.74 -21.65 -9.35
N LYS A 74 -13.02 -22.58 -9.99
CA LYS A 74 -11.57 -22.45 -10.19
C LYS A 74 -11.19 -21.21 -11.01
N LYS A 75 -12.03 -20.81 -11.97
CA LYS A 75 -11.83 -19.61 -12.78
C LYS A 75 -12.00 -18.33 -11.97
N GLU A 76 -13.01 -18.27 -11.09
CA GLU A 76 -13.16 -17.16 -10.14
C GLU A 76 -11.94 -17.05 -9.23
N TRP A 77 -11.42 -18.19 -8.74
CA TRP A 77 -10.23 -18.21 -7.91
C TRP A 77 -9.00 -17.67 -8.66
N GLU A 78 -8.81 -18.06 -9.91
CA GLU A 78 -7.72 -17.56 -10.73
C GLU A 78 -7.81 -16.06 -10.96
N LYS A 79 -8.97 -15.56 -11.39
CA LYS A 79 -9.22 -14.13 -11.59
C LYS A 79 -9.02 -13.35 -10.28
N TYR A 80 -9.52 -13.87 -9.17
CA TYR A 80 -9.37 -13.28 -7.84
C TYR A 80 -7.90 -13.05 -7.50
N ARG A 81 -7.03 -14.05 -7.70
CA ARG A 81 -5.59 -13.91 -7.41
C ARG A 81 -4.95 -12.79 -8.24
N TYR A 82 -5.32 -12.66 -9.52
CA TYR A 82 -4.82 -11.58 -10.37
C TYR A 82 -5.31 -10.21 -9.89
N MET A 83 -6.59 -10.08 -9.58
CA MET A 83 -7.16 -8.82 -9.08
C MET A 83 -6.61 -8.45 -7.69
N PHE A 84 -6.37 -9.43 -6.83
CA PHE A 84 -5.77 -9.23 -5.52
C PHE A 84 -4.35 -8.68 -5.64
N MET A 85 -3.52 -9.29 -6.51
CA MET A 85 -2.17 -8.79 -6.75
C MET A 85 -2.18 -7.41 -7.39
N MET A 86 -3.07 -7.15 -8.35
CA MET A 86 -3.27 -5.80 -8.90
C MET A 86 -3.56 -4.79 -7.79
N HIS A 87 -4.53 -5.10 -6.92
CA HIS A 87 -4.95 -4.23 -5.84
C HIS A 87 -3.84 -3.96 -4.82
N LEU A 88 -3.11 -5.00 -4.38
CA LEU A 88 -1.96 -4.84 -3.49
C LEU A 88 -0.90 -3.89 -4.08
N ASN A 89 -0.59 -4.06 -5.36
CA ASN A 89 0.37 -3.20 -6.04
C ASN A 89 -0.14 -1.76 -6.14
N LEU A 90 -1.44 -1.53 -6.42
CA LEU A 90 -2.02 -0.19 -6.34
C LEU A 90 -1.87 0.44 -4.95
N LYS A 91 -2.06 -0.35 -3.88
CA LYS A 91 -1.85 0.14 -2.51
C LYS A 91 -0.38 0.47 -2.22
N MET A 92 0.55 -0.27 -2.80
CA MET A 92 1.98 0.08 -2.76
C MET A 92 2.27 1.40 -3.49
N VAL A 93 1.68 1.61 -4.67
CA VAL A 93 1.79 2.90 -5.40
C VAL A 93 1.31 4.04 -4.51
N GLU A 94 0.11 3.91 -3.91
CA GLU A 94 -0.46 4.93 -3.03
C GLU A 94 0.45 5.24 -1.83
N GLN A 95 1.01 4.21 -1.17
CA GLN A 95 1.88 4.43 -0.02
C GLN A 95 3.20 5.11 -0.41
N HIS A 96 3.83 4.70 -1.51
CA HIS A 96 5.08 5.30 -1.97
C HIS A 96 4.88 6.74 -2.43
N LEU A 97 3.76 7.05 -3.10
CA LEU A 97 3.39 8.43 -3.42
C LEU A 97 3.24 9.30 -2.16
N ARG A 98 2.60 8.77 -1.11
CA ARG A 98 2.45 9.47 0.17
C ARG A 98 3.82 9.71 0.84
N LEU A 99 4.73 8.73 0.82
CA LEU A 99 6.11 8.95 1.31
C LEU A 99 6.85 10.00 0.48
N GLY A 100 6.83 9.89 -0.84
CA GLY A 100 7.50 10.85 -1.72
C GLY A 100 7.04 12.28 -1.44
N SER A 101 5.73 12.48 -1.27
CA SER A 101 5.15 13.78 -0.95
C SER A 101 5.64 14.39 0.38
N LYS A 102 6.13 13.60 1.34
CA LYS A 102 6.69 14.14 2.60
C LYS A 102 8.04 14.83 2.38
N TYR A 103 8.82 14.33 1.44
CA TYR A 103 10.16 14.81 1.16
C TYR A 103 10.19 15.79 -0.01
N ASP A 104 9.14 15.80 -0.82
CA ASP A 104 9.03 16.60 -2.03
C ASP A 104 8.90 18.11 -1.72
N LYS A 105 9.94 18.88 -2.05
CA LYS A 105 9.87 20.34 -2.03
C LYS A 105 9.15 20.79 -3.30
N GLN A 106 7.92 21.27 -3.14
CA GLN A 106 7.07 21.65 -4.27
C GLN A 106 7.63 22.79 -5.13
N ALA A 107 8.43 23.68 -4.52
CA ALA A 107 9.09 24.80 -5.18
C ALA A 107 10.40 25.15 -4.46
N ALA A 108 11.32 25.78 -5.18
CA ALA A 108 12.54 26.37 -4.64
C ALA A 108 12.35 27.89 -4.51
N TYR A 109 12.43 28.42 -3.28
CA TYR A 109 12.36 29.86 -3.03
C TYR A 109 13.72 30.39 -2.61
N PHE A 110 14.01 31.67 -2.87
CA PHE A 110 15.30 32.30 -2.54
C PHE A 110 15.67 32.15 -1.06
N TYR A 111 14.69 32.31 -0.16
CA TYR A 111 14.90 32.19 1.29
C TYR A 111 15.22 30.76 1.77
N ASN A 112 15.08 29.74 0.91
CA ASN A 112 15.49 28.37 1.21
C ASN A 112 16.99 28.13 1.00
N TYR A 113 17.73 29.11 0.44
CA TYR A 113 19.16 28.98 0.15
C TYR A 113 20.02 28.49 1.34
N PRO A 114 19.83 28.98 2.59
CA PRO A 114 20.58 28.47 3.74
C PRO A 114 20.42 26.96 4.01
N TRP A 115 19.35 26.35 3.47
CA TRP A 115 19.06 24.91 3.57
C TRP A 115 19.07 24.22 2.20
N LYS A 116 19.75 24.78 1.21
CA LYS A 116 19.82 24.26 -0.17
C LYS A 116 20.18 22.78 -0.20
N GLU A 117 21.27 22.39 0.45
CA GLU A 117 21.75 21.00 0.44
C GLU A 117 20.74 20.03 1.06
N GLN A 118 20.10 20.41 2.18
CA GLN A 118 19.07 19.60 2.82
C GLN A 118 17.80 19.50 1.96
N ASN A 119 17.45 20.56 1.22
CA ASN A 119 16.34 20.52 0.28
C ASN A 119 16.64 19.59 -0.90
N ILE A 120 17.87 19.61 -1.43
CA ILE A 120 18.32 18.70 -2.48
C ILE A 120 18.28 17.25 -1.99
N GLU A 121 18.80 16.96 -0.80
CA GLU A 121 18.76 15.62 -0.21
C GLU A 121 17.31 15.13 0.00
N SER A 122 16.42 16.02 0.45
CA SER A 122 15.00 15.73 0.57
C SER A 122 14.37 15.40 -0.79
N LEU A 123 14.69 16.15 -1.84
CA LEU A 123 14.21 15.88 -3.20
C LEU A 123 14.72 14.53 -3.73
N SER A 124 15.96 14.14 -3.42
CA SER A 124 16.48 12.80 -3.76
C SER A 124 15.69 11.68 -3.09
N LYS A 125 15.33 11.81 -1.81
CA LYS A 125 14.44 10.84 -1.16
C LYS A 125 13.06 10.77 -1.80
N ALA A 126 12.49 11.92 -2.18
CA ALA A 126 11.20 11.96 -2.86
C ALA A 126 11.25 11.25 -4.22
N GLU A 127 12.33 11.44 -4.99
CA GLU A 127 12.56 10.76 -6.27
C GLU A 127 12.60 9.24 -6.09
N GLU A 128 13.37 8.71 -5.13
CA GLU A 128 13.45 7.28 -4.84
C GLU A 128 12.06 6.66 -4.58
N PHE A 129 11.21 7.34 -3.80
CA PHE A 129 9.86 6.87 -3.52
C PHE A 129 8.94 6.95 -4.74
N TYR A 130 9.06 7.99 -5.57
CA TYR A 130 8.28 8.08 -6.82
C TYR A 130 8.70 7.04 -7.85
N GLU A 131 9.99 6.73 -7.95
CA GLU A 131 10.48 5.64 -8.80
C GLU A 131 9.99 4.28 -8.30
N ALA A 132 10.03 4.03 -6.99
CA ALA A 132 9.46 2.83 -6.40
C ALA A 132 7.94 2.71 -6.68
N ALA A 133 7.19 3.81 -6.57
CA ALA A 133 5.78 3.84 -6.94
C ALA A 133 5.57 3.47 -8.42
N LEU A 134 6.48 3.87 -9.31
CA LEU A 134 6.39 3.53 -10.74
C LEU A 134 6.57 2.02 -10.98
N VAL A 135 7.51 1.38 -10.25
CA VAL A 135 7.71 -0.07 -10.30
C VAL A 135 6.42 -0.81 -9.93
N TYR A 136 5.81 -0.47 -8.80
CA TYR A 136 4.57 -1.10 -8.35
C TYR A 136 3.39 -0.80 -9.29
N TRP A 137 3.36 0.36 -9.95
CA TRP A 137 2.36 0.65 -10.96
C TRP A 137 2.47 -0.29 -12.16
N HIS A 138 3.70 -0.56 -12.63
CA HIS A 138 3.92 -1.49 -13.74
C HIS A 138 3.48 -2.91 -13.38
N GLU A 139 3.76 -3.36 -12.15
CA GLU A 139 3.23 -4.63 -11.63
C GLU A 139 1.70 -4.64 -11.56
N ALA A 140 1.08 -3.59 -11.02
CA ALA A 140 -0.38 -3.48 -10.96
C ALA A 140 -1.01 -3.59 -12.35
N LYS A 141 -0.43 -2.91 -13.34
CA LYS A 141 -0.87 -2.96 -14.73
C LYS A 141 -0.76 -4.37 -15.32
N LEU A 142 0.37 -5.05 -15.10
CA LEU A 142 0.56 -6.43 -15.55
C LEU A 142 -0.48 -7.39 -14.96
N TRP A 143 -0.79 -7.26 -13.67
CA TRP A 143 -1.83 -8.07 -13.02
C TRP A 143 -3.24 -7.72 -13.51
N ALA A 144 -3.52 -6.44 -13.78
CA ALA A 144 -4.77 -6.01 -14.39
C ALA A 144 -4.94 -6.60 -15.80
N GLU A 145 -3.89 -6.63 -16.61
CA GLU A 145 -3.89 -7.25 -17.94
C GLU A 145 -4.21 -8.75 -17.86
N LYS A 146 -3.60 -9.48 -16.92
CA LYS A 146 -3.95 -10.89 -16.65
C LYS A 146 -5.41 -11.06 -16.23
N ALA A 147 -5.92 -10.19 -15.36
CA ALA A 147 -7.34 -10.19 -14.96
C ALA A 147 -8.32 -9.75 -16.07
N ASN A 148 -7.81 -9.22 -17.19
CA ASN A 148 -8.58 -8.77 -18.36
C ASN A 148 -8.51 -9.75 -19.55
N MET A 149 -7.84 -10.90 -19.40
CA MET A 149 -7.78 -11.90 -20.45
C MET A 149 -9.18 -12.37 -20.88
N ARG A 150 -9.31 -12.75 -22.15
CA ARG A 150 -10.58 -13.15 -22.78
C ARG A 150 -11.30 -14.29 -22.05
N GLU A 151 -10.57 -15.16 -21.38
CA GLU A 151 -11.16 -16.26 -20.61
C GLU A 151 -11.96 -15.81 -19.37
N PHE A 152 -11.71 -14.59 -18.89
CA PHE A 152 -12.46 -13.94 -17.82
C PHE A 152 -13.52 -12.97 -18.36
N GLN A 153 -13.74 -12.96 -19.67
CA GLN A 153 -14.78 -12.14 -20.27
C GLN A 153 -16.15 -12.54 -19.70
N PHE A 154 -16.92 -11.55 -19.25
CA PHE A 154 -18.21 -11.71 -18.57
C PHE A 154 -18.16 -12.42 -17.20
N LEU A 155 -16.98 -12.77 -16.69
CA LEU A 155 -16.80 -13.24 -15.33
C LEU A 155 -16.53 -12.05 -14.42
N PHE A 156 -17.43 -11.75 -13.50
CA PHE A 156 -17.27 -10.67 -12.52
C PHE A 156 -17.31 -11.21 -11.10
N LEU A 157 -16.43 -10.71 -10.24
CA LEU A 157 -16.43 -11.03 -8.82
C LEU A 157 -17.33 -10.04 -8.08
N ASP A 158 -18.63 -10.31 -8.02
CA ASP A 158 -19.65 -9.39 -7.48
C ASP A 158 -19.41 -8.98 -6.02
N SER A 159 -18.70 -9.81 -5.26
CA SER A 159 -18.30 -9.50 -3.88
C SER A 159 -17.14 -8.51 -3.76
N LEU A 160 -16.47 -8.18 -4.88
CA LEU A 160 -15.30 -7.30 -4.95
C LEU A 160 -15.46 -6.24 -6.05
N PRO A 161 -16.57 -5.47 -6.04
CA PRO A 161 -16.90 -4.54 -7.13
C PRO A 161 -15.86 -3.41 -7.29
N PHE A 162 -15.22 -3.00 -6.20
CA PHE A 162 -14.19 -1.96 -6.23
C PHE A 162 -12.96 -2.41 -7.04
N TRP A 163 -12.53 -3.66 -6.88
CA TRP A 163 -11.39 -4.18 -7.63
C TRP A 163 -11.74 -4.39 -9.10
N GLU A 164 -12.99 -4.77 -9.41
CA GLU A 164 -13.46 -4.82 -10.80
C GLU A 164 -13.40 -3.43 -11.46
N ASN A 165 -13.79 -2.40 -10.71
CA ASN A 165 -13.72 -1.02 -11.17
C ASN A 165 -12.28 -0.55 -11.38
N GLU A 166 -11.38 -0.80 -10.42
CA GLU A 166 -9.95 -0.50 -10.55
C GLU A 166 -9.37 -1.15 -11.81
N ARG A 167 -9.60 -2.46 -11.99
CA ARG A 167 -9.16 -3.20 -13.19
C ARG A 167 -9.68 -2.56 -14.48
N ALA A 168 -10.97 -2.22 -14.53
CA ALA A 168 -11.59 -1.62 -15.71
C ALA A 168 -11.03 -0.21 -16.01
N ARG A 169 -10.74 0.58 -14.97
CA ARG A 169 -10.14 1.91 -15.10
C ARG A 169 -8.68 1.84 -15.55
N ILE A 170 -7.92 0.83 -15.12
CA ILE A 170 -6.58 0.58 -15.66
C ILE A 170 -6.67 0.22 -17.14
N ALA A 171 -7.59 -0.69 -17.50
CA ALA A 171 -7.77 -1.16 -18.88
C ALA A 171 -8.14 -0.04 -19.86
N SER A 172 -9.02 0.88 -19.42
CA SER A 172 -9.45 2.04 -20.21
C SER A 172 -8.43 3.19 -20.21
N GLY A 173 -7.51 3.22 -19.25
CA GLY A 173 -6.56 4.31 -19.03
C GLY A 173 -7.09 5.45 -18.15
N ASP A 174 -8.32 5.35 -17.64
CA ASP A 174 -8.91 6.29 -16.69
C ASP A 174 -8.17 6.32 -15.35
N LEU A 175 -7.57 5.19 -14.96
CA LEU A 175 -6.59 5.12 -13.89
C LEU A 175 -5.21 4.95 -14.54
N ASN A 176 -4.35 5.96 -14.40
CA ASN A 176 -3.00 5.95 -14.93
C ASN A 176 -2.05 6.67 -13.97
N TYR A 177 -1.47 5.92 -13.03
CA TYR A 177 -0.51 6.47 -12.07
C TYR A 177 0.80 6.85 -12.72
N GLU A 178 1.27 6.10 -13.73
CA GLU A 178 2.51 6.42 -14.46
C GLU A 178 2.51 7.85 -15.01
N ARG A 179 1.40 8.30 -15.60
CA ARG A 179 1.26 9.68 -16.09
C ARG A 179 1.47 10.69 -14.97
N THR A 180 0.84 10.46 -13.82
CA THR A 180 0.95 11.36 -12.67
C THR A 180 2.37 11.34 -12.08
N ILE A 181 2.91 10.15 -11.82
CA ILE A 181 4.26 9.94 -11.26
C ILE A 181 5.32 10.60 -12.14
N LYS A 182 5.29 10.35 -13.46
CA LYS A 182 6.26 10.95 -14.39
C LYS A 182 6.18 12.47 -14.41
N ARG A 183 4.98 13.04 -14.28
CA ARG A 183 4.81 14.50 -14.17
C ARG A 183 5.43 15.03 -12.88
N GLU A 184 5.22 14.35 -11.75
CA GLU A 184 5.81 14.76 -10.47
C GLU A 184 7.34 14.64 -10.48
N LEU A 185 7.89 13.58 -11.06
CA LEU A 185 9.34 13.41 -11.25
C LEU A 185 9.95 14.54 -12.11
N LEU A 186 9.30 14.90 -13.22
CA LEU A 186 9.76 16.02 -14.06
C LEU A 186 9.73 17.35 -13.31
N ARG A 187 8.68 17.62 -12.53
CA ARG A 187 8.58 18.83 -11.71
C ARG A 187 9.66 18.84 -10.61
N LEU A 188 9.85 17.72 -9.90
CA LEU A 188 10.84 17.54 -8.87
C LEU A 188 12.25 17.84 -9.39
N GLN A 189 12.59 17.31 -10.58
CA GLN A 189 13.88 17.56 -11.21
C GLN A 189 14.10 19.04 -11.52
N LYS A 190 13.06 19.75 -12.01
CA LYS A 190 13.14 21.20 -12.20
C LYS A 190 13.41 21.95 -10.89
N VAL A 191 12.73 21.59 -9.81
CA VAL A 191 12.95 22.23 -8.50
C VAL A 191 14.36 21.94 -7.96
N ARG A 192 14.88 20.74 -8.19
CA ARG A 192 16.27 20.39 -7.86
C ARG A 192 17.25 21.27 -8.62
N GLU A 193 17.04 21.47 -9.92
CA GLU A 193 17.85 22.37 -10.75
C GLU A 193 17.79 23.81 -10.25
N ASP A 194 16.60 24.31 -9.89
CA ASP A 194 16.44 25.64 -9.30
C ASP A 194 17.29 25.77 -8.01
N PHE A 195 17.25 24.78 -7.11
CA PHE A 195 18.11 24.76 -5.92
C PHE A 195 19.61 24.70 -6.27
N MET A 196 20.02 23.83 -7.20
CA MET A 196 21.42 23.70 -7.61
C MET A 196 21.99 25.01 -8.16
N ASN A 197 21.16 25.79 -8.86
CA ASN A 197 21.52 27.08 -9.43
C ASN A 197 21.49 28.25 -8.43
N MET A 198 20.97 28.06 -7.20
CA MET A 198 21.02 29.11 -6.18
C MET A 198 22.44 29.31 -5.66
N ASP A 199 22.82 30.58 -5.50
CA ASP A 199 24.05 31.06 -4.89
C ASP A 199 23.81 32.27 -3.97
N ASP A 200 24.87 32.73 -3.29
CA ASP A 200 24.85 33.88 -2.37
C ASP A 200 24.34 35.19 -3.02
N SER A 201 24.34 35.30 -4.35
CA SER A 201 23.89 36.48 -5.10
C SER A 201 22.41 36.43 -5.49
N THR A 202 21.80 35.23 -5.42
CA THR A 202 20.38 34.98 -5.67
C THR A 202 19.54 34.91 -4.39
N TYR A 203 20.17 35.03 -3.22
CA TYR A 203 19.58 35.14 -1.89
C TYR A 203 19.03 36.54 -1.59
#